data_AF-A0A7C1SPW3-F1
#
_entry.id   AF-A0A7C1SPW3-F1
#
_cell.length_a   1.000
_cell.length_b   1.000
_cell.length_c   1.000
_cell.angle_alpha   90.00
_cell.angle_beta   90.00
_cell.angle_gamma   90.00
#
_symmetry.space_group_name_H-M   'P 1'
#
loop_
_entity.id
_entity.type
_entity.pdbx_description
1 polymer ?
#
loop_
_entity_poly.entity_id
_entity_poly.type
_entity_poly.pdbx_seq_one_letter_code
_entity_poly.pdbx_strand_id
1 'polypeptide(L)'
;MFDSCKFHFGRGINGKYLKDTFNITRPAIHDKGFYGGGLFIAGGTDKTLKLKQNSFFKCSAHEGGGIYFHKSLSPVESCLFDKCSATGSGGGMAAFESNQVINHSNFSNCSSGKNGGGLHLHSSNVSMESTFFKACMSKYNGGGIACTSSNPTIKNCRFELCRSMKTGGGIFADPKSKPQASFPSFSKCKPDDTNFKT
;
A
#
# COMPACT_ATOMS: atom_id res chain seq x y z
N MET A 1 8.90 -16.70 23.41
CA MET A 1 9.09 -15.25 23.62
C MET A 1 8.38 -14.55 22.48
N PHE A 2 7.28 -13.83 22.77
CA PHE A 2 6.44 -13.24 21.72
C PHE A 2 7.13 -12.00 21.14
N ASP A 3 7.60 -12.09 19.90
CA ASP A 3 8.06 -10.92 19.15
C ASP A 3 6.86 -10.02 18.87
N SER A 4 6.76 -8.95 19.63
CA SER A 4 5.73 -7.92 19.50
C SER A 4 5.97 -7.09 18.23
N CYS A 5 4.88 -6.66 17.58
CA CYS A 5 4.97 -5.68 16.49
C CYS A 5 5.64 -4.39 17.00
N LYS A 6 6.61 -3.87 16.26
CA LYS A 6 7.27 -2.58 16.49
C LYS A 6 6.71 -1.54 15.54
N PHE A 7 6.43 -0.35 16.08
CA PHE A 7 5.84 0.77 15.35
C PHE A 7 6.75 1.98 15.40
N HIS A 8 6.90 2.64 14.26
CA HIS A 8 7.56 3.93 14.18
C HIS A 8 6.69 4.85 13.34
N PHE A 9 6.29 6.01 13.88
CA PHE A 9 5.77 7.07 13.03
C PHE A 9 6.91 7.60 12.14
N GLY A 10 6.62 7.94 10.88
CA GLY A 10 7.49 8.84 10.11
C GLY A 10 7.79 10.07 10.97
N ARG A 11 9.05 10.51 11.09
CA ARG A 11 9.55 11.20 12.29
C ARG A 11 8.76 12.45 12.66
N GLY A 12 8.23 12.38 13.88
CA GLY A 12 7.70 13.46 14.71
C GLY A 12 6.47 12.95 15.44
N ILE A 13 6.50 12.18 16.53
CA ILE A 13 7.39 12.24 17.70
C ILE A 13 7.28 10.89 18.47
N ASN A 14 8.37 10.47 19.13
CA ASN A 14 8.46 9.57 20.30
C ASN A 14 7.80 8.17 20.26
N GLY A 15 8.60 7.17 19.91
CA GLY A 15 9.03 6.10 20.85
C GLY A 15 8.00 5.43 21.78
N LYS A 16 6.72 5.35 21.41
CA LYS A 16 5.72 4.59 22.16
C LYS A 16 5.19 3.44 21.33
N TYR A 17 5.30 2.24 21.89
CA TYR A 17 4.58 1.05 21.46
C TYR A 17 3.08 1.30 21.63
N LEU A 18 2.29 1.07 20.58
CA LEU A 18 0.85 1.30 20.62
C LEU A 18 0.13 0.01 20.99
N LYS A 19 -0.52 0.01 22.15
CA LYS A 19 -1.62 -0.87 22.48
C LYS A 19 -2.90 -0.07 22.23
N ASP A 20 -3.76 -0.60 21.36
CA ASP A 20 -5.08 -0.11 20.98
C ASP A 20 -5.21 0.98 19.90
N THR A 21 -6.38 0.88 19.25
CA THR A 21 -6.92 1.60 18.09
C THR A 21 -6.48 3.06 18.02
N PHE A 22 -5.62 3.38 17.05
CA PHE A 22 -5.29 4.76 16.73
C PHE A 22 -6.24 5.31 15.66
N ASN A 23 -6.68 6.55 15.82
CA ASN A 23 -7.22 7.41 14.76
C ASN A 23 -6.17 8.48 14.45
N ILE A 24 -5.30 8.22 13.48
CA ILE A 24 -4.38 9.22 12.93
C ILE A 24 -5.21 10.13 12.02
N THR A 25 -5.68 11.26 12.55
CA THR A 25 -6.33 12.35 11.79
C THR A 25 -5.41 13.54 11.54
N ARG A 26 -4.08 13.37 11.69
CA ARG A 26 -3.12 14.43 11.43
C ARG A 26 -2.44 14.23 10.07
N PRO A 27 -2.40 15.24 9.19
CA PRO A 27 -1.65 15.17 7.94
C PRO A 27 -0.19 14.92 8.28
N ALA A 28 0.41 13.86 7.73
CA ALA A 28 1.82 13.61 7.94
C ALA A 28 2.60 14.73 7.27
N ILE A 29 3.33 15.48 8.09
CA ILE A 29 4.19 16.57 7.66
C ILE A 29 5.30 15.93 6.84
N HIS A 30 5.56 16.47 5.64
CA HIS A 30 6.66 16.11 4.72
C HIS A 30 7.87 15.56 5.48
N ASP A 31 8.05 14.24 5.45
CA ASP A 31 9.25 13.59 5.97
C ASP A 31 9.81 12.65 4.91
N LYS A 32 11.09 12.78 4.60
CA LYS A 32 11.79 11.89 3.66
C LYS A 32 12.31 10.67 4.44
N GLY A 33 11.41 9.94 5.12
CA GLY A 33 11.73 8.67 5.74
C GLY A 33 11.99 7.60 4.68
N PHE A 34 12.98 6.71 4.90
CA PHE A 34 13.22 5.59 3.97
C PHE A 34 12.02 4.63 3.88
N TYR A 35 11.23 4.50 4.95
CA TYR A 35 10.10 3.59 5.05
C TYR A 35 8.95 4.22 5.83
N GLY A 36 7.71 4.09 5.33
CA GLY A 36 6.49 4.35 6.11
C GLY A 36 6.27 5.82 6.46
N GLY A 37 5.90 6.64 5.48
CA GLY A 37 5.85 8.10 5.64
C GLY A 37 4.86 8.60 6.69
N GLY A 38 3.79 7.84 6.95
CA GLY A 38 2.95 7.99 8.13
C GLY A 38 3.32 6.97 9.21
N LEU A 39 3.38 5.69 8.84
CA LEU A 39 3.61 4.60 9.78
C LEU A 39 4.50 3.51 9.20
N PHE A 40 5.49 3.10 9.98
CA PHE A 40 6.29 1.91 9.76
C PHE A 40 5.91 0.86 10.79
N ILE A 41 5.61 -0.35 10.30
CA ILE A 41 5.20 -1.51 11.10
C ILE A 41 6.16 -2.65 10.80
N ALA A 42 6.87 -3.14 11.82
CA ALA A 42 7.77 -4.28 11.68
C ALA A 42 7.53 -5.36 12.72
N GLY A 43 7.63 -6.62 12.29
CA GLY A 43 7.60 -7.80 13.16
C GLY A 43 6.21 -8.27 13.57
N GLY A 44 6.17 -9.51 14.07
CA GLY A 44 5.07 -10.11 14.80
C GLY A 44 4.05 -10.90 13.96
N THR A 45 3.70 -12.10 14.43
CA THR A 45 2.44 -12.80 14.08
C THR A 45 1.23 -12.18 14.80
N ASP A 46 1.47 -11.10 15.55
CA ASP A 46 0.49 -10.42 16.37
C ASP A 46 -0.51 -9.64 15.51
N LYS A 47 -1.77 -10.08 15.55
CA LYS A 47 -2.91 -9.45 14.86
C LYS A 47 -3.72 -8.53 15.79
N THR A 48 -3.27 -8.32 17.03
CA THR A 48 -4.00 -7.49 18.01
C THR A 48 -4.02 -6.03 17.61
N LEU A 49 -2.97 -5.53 16.94
CA LEU A 49 -3.03 -4.21 16.35
C LEU A 49 -3.93 -4.22 15.12
N LYS A 50 -5.03 -3.47 15.20
CA LYS A 50 -5.91 -3.19 14.07
C LYS A 50 -5.78 -1.73 13.67
N LEU A 51 -5.43 -1.49 12.41
CA LEU A 51 -5.49 -0.16 11.82
C LEU A 51 -6.89 0.05 11.26
N LYS A 52 -7.76 0.69 12.04
CA LYS A 52 -9.15 0.90 11.67
C LYS A 52 -9.44 2.39 11.52
N GLN A 53 -10.11 2.81 10.45
CA GLN A 53 -10.61 4.18 10.27
C GLN A 53 -9.54 5.29 10.33
N ASN A 54 -8.32 4.99 9.89
CA ASN A 54 -7.22 5.96 9.85
C ASN A 54 -7.18 6.71 8.50
N SER A 55 -6.68 7.94 8.51
CA SER A 55 -6.48 8.73 7.29
C SER A 55 -5.02 9.16 7.13
N PHE A 56 -4.37 8.64 6.10
CA PHE A 56 -3.03 9.03 5.66
C PHE A 56 -3.17 10.02 4.51
N PHE A 57 -2.82 11.29 4.76
CA PHE A 57 -2.94 12.36 3.78
C PHE A 57 -1.59 12.98 3.50
N LYS A 58 -1.19 13.02 2.22
CA LYS A 58 0.08 13.61 1.75
C LYS A 58 1.34 13.06 2.43
N CYS A 59 1.28 11.83 2.94
CA CYS A 59 2.44 11.15 3.50
C CYS A 59 3.44 10.79 2.38
N SER A 60 4.74 10.89 2.66
CA SER A 60 5.79 10.54 1.69
C SER A 60 6.88 9.69 2.32
N ALA A 61 7.44 8.73 1.57
CA ALA A 61 8.62 7.96 1.98
C ALA A 61 9.41 7.45 0.77
N HIS A 62 10.51 6.73 0.98
CA HIS A 62 11.11 5.94 -0.10
C HIS A 62 10.29 4.67 -0.38
N GLU A 63 9.88 3.90 0.62
CA GLU A 63 8.92 2.79 0.46
C GLU A 63 7.69 3.00 1.36
N GLY A 64 6.49 2.76 0.84
CA GLY A 64 5.26 2.86 1.62
C GLY A 64 4.95 4.30 2.04
N GLY A 65 4.47 5.11 1.10
CA GLY A 65 4.29 6.55 1.33
C GLY A 65 3.39 6.87 2.52
N GLY A 66 2.29 6.14 2.70
CA GLY A 66 1.47 6.16 3.91
C GLY A 66 1.96 5.16 4.96
N ILE A 67 1.93 3.87 4.62
CA ILE A 67 2.34 2.80 5.54
C ILE A 67 3.37 1.89 4.89
N TYR A 68 4.38 1.51 5.66
CA TYR A 68 5.28 0.43 5.31
C TYR A 68 5.14 -0.72 6.32
N PHE A 69 4.97 -1.93 5.81
CA PHE A 69 4.92 -3.15 6.59
C PHE A 69 6.10 -4.07 6.28
N HIS A 70 6.71 -4.64 7.32
CA HIS A 70 7.74 -5.66 7.20
C HIS A 70 7.49 -6.80 8.20
N LYS A 71 7.28 -8.02 7.71
CA LYS A 71 7.04 -9.21 8.54
C LYS A 71 5.90 -9.01 9.55
N SER A 72 4.76 -8.48 9.09
CA SER A 72 3.62 -8.13 9.95
C SER A 72 2.31 -8.76 9.44
N LEU A 73 1.36 -8.97 10.37
CA LEU A 73 0.01 -9.46 10.09
C LEU A 73 -1.10 -8.46 10.49
N SER A 74 -0.76 -7.23 10.89
CA SER A 74 -1.75 -6.27 11.41
C SER A 74 -2.77 -5.88 10.33
N PRO A 75 -4.09 -6.11 10.54
CA PRO A 75 -5.10 -5.79 9.54
C PRO A 75 -5.29 -4.28 9.36
N VAL A 76 -5.68 -3.90 8.14
CA VAL A 76 -6.05 -2.55 7.71
C VAL A 76 -7.54 -2.55 7.34
N GLU A 77 -8.35 -1.76 8.02
CA GLU A 77 -9.80 -1.76 7.86
C GLU A 77 -10.33 -0.32 7.75
N SER A 78 -11.08 -0.02 6.70
CA SER A 78 -11.73 1.29 6.53
C SER A 78 -10.75 2.47 6.58
N CYS A 79 -9.51 2.28 6.12
CA CYS A 79 -8.49 3.33 6.11
C CYS A 79 -8.51 4.10 4.78
N LEU A 80 -8.15 5.38 4.84
CA LEU A 80 -7.98 6.25 3.69
C LEU A 80 -6.50 6.58 3.49
N PHE A 81 -6.04 6.46 2.25
CA PHE A 81 -4.74 6.93 1.78
C PHE A 81 -5.01 7.91 0.65
N ASP A 82 -4.78 9.20 0.87
CA ASP A 82 -4.97 10.23 -0.16
C ASP A 82 -3.70 11.04 -0.39
N LYS A 83 -3.29 11.12 -1.66
CA LYS A 83 -2.10 11.87 -2.10
C LYS A 83 -0.80 11.42 -1.44
N CYS A 84 -0.74 10.18 -0.95
CA CYS A 84 0.50 9.59 -0.46
C CYS A 84 1.46 9.27 -1.62
N SER A 85 2.77 9.39 -1.38
CA SER A 85 3.77 9.14 -2.43
C SER A 85 5.00 8.38 -1.94
N ALA A 86 5.57 7.56 -2.82
CA ALA A 86 6.82 6.86 -2.55
C ALA A 86 7.84 7.12 -3.67
N THR A 87 9.09 7.46 -3.34
CA THR A 87 10.14 7.59 -4.38
C THR A 87 10.60 6.22 -4.91
N GLY A 88 10.47 5.18 -4.09
CA GLY A 88 10.54 3.76 -4.43
C GLY A 88 9.17 3.19 -4.77
N SER A 89 8.67 2.25 -3.97
CA SER A 89 7.43 1.51 -4.26
C SER A 89 6.33 1.69 -3.21
N GLY A 90 5.08 1.44 -3.61
CA GLY A 90 3.93 1.50 -2.70
C GLY A 90 3.58 2.92 -2.30
N GLY A 91 3.00 3.69 -3.23
CA GLY A 91 2.71 5.11 -3.01
C GLY A 91 1.80 5.38 -1.81
N GLY A 92 0.75 4.56 -1.63
CA GLY A 92 -0.04 4.54 -0.40
C GLY A 92 0.54 3.58 0.64
N MET A 93 0.85 2.37 0.22
CA MET A 93 1.33 1.33 1.12
C MET A 93 2.31 0.36 0.46
N ALA A 94 3.27 -0.11 1.23
CA ALA A 94 4.16 -1.20 0.83
C ALA A 94 4.18 -2.31 1.89
N ALA A 95 4.10 -3.55 1.44
CA ALA A 95 4.16 -4.74 2.29
C ALA A 95 5.29 -5.66 1.84
N PHE A 96 6.19 -5.97 2.76
CA PHE A 96 7.33 -6.86 2.57
C PHE A 96 7.23 -8.03 3.53
N GLU A 97 7.21 -9.25 2.99
CA GLU A 97 7.09 -10.49 3.77
C GLU A 97 5.89 -10.45 4.74
N SER A 98 4.78 -9.85 4.32
CA SER A 98 3.64 -9.56 5.20
C SER A 98 2.33 -10.07 4.61
N ASN A 99 1.45 -10.58 5.46
CA ASN A 99 0.21 -11.27 5.03
C ASN A 99 -1.01 -10.69 5.73
N GLN A 100 -1.18 -9.37 5.64
CA GLN A 100 -2.30 -8.65 6.25
C GLN A 100 -3.63 -8.92 5.54
N VAL A 101 -4.70 -8.54 6.23
CA VAL A 101 -6.02 -8.34 5.63
C VAL A 101 -6.23 -6.85 5.41
N ILE A 102 -6.66 -6.44 4.21
CA ILE A 102 -7.01 -5.05 3.88
C ILE A 102 -8.45 -5.00 3.40
N ASN A 103 -9.34 -4.43 4.21
CA ASN A 103 -10.76 -4.38 3.91
C ASN A 103 -11.29 -2.95 3.89
N HIS A 104 -12.26 -2.69 3.02
CA HIS A 104 -13.03 -1.44 2.99
C HIS A 104 -12.19 -0.17 2.91
N SER A 105 -10.96 -0.26 2.41
CA SER A 105 -10.02 0.86 2.41
C SER A 105 -10.02 1.58 1.06
N ASN A 106 -9.51 2.80 1.04
CA ASN A 106 -9.43 3.63 -0.16
C ASN A 106 -8.02 4.17 -0.36
N PHE A 107 -7.46 3.93 -1.55
CA PHE A 107 -6.22 4.50 -2.03
C PHE A 107 -6.55 5.47 -3.16
N SER A 108 -6.36 6.76 -2.94
CA SER A 108 -6.71 7.83 -3.87
C SER A 108 -5.51 8.71 -4.17
N ASN A 109 -5.25 8.97 -5.45
CA ASN A 109 -4.17 9.86 -5.90
C ASN A 109 -2.78 9.48 -5.35
N CYS A 110 -2.56 8.20 -5.04
CA CYS A 110 -1.28 7.73 -4.55
C CYS A 110 -0.30 7.53 -5.71
N SER A 111 0.99 7.80 -5.50
CA SER A 111 1.99 7.67 -6.57
C SER A 111 3.29 7.01 -6.12
N SER A 112 3.92 6.22 -7.01
CA SER A 112 5.22 5.61 -6.75
C SER A 112 6.23 5.81 -7.89
N GLY A 113 7.50 6.01 -7.52
CA GLY A 113 8.62 6.17 -8.44
C GLY A 113 9.10 4.85 -9.07
N LYS A 114 8.63 3.71 -8.56
CA LYS A 114 8.89 2.36 -9.09
C LYS A 114 7.57 1.60 -9.29
N ASN A 115 7.20 0.73 -8.36
CA ASN A 115 6.08 -0.20 -8.52
C ASN A 115 4.94 0.11 -7.55
N GLY A 116 3.70 -0.21 -7.93
CA GLY A 116 2.54 -0.13 -7.04
C GLY A 116 2.19 1.30 -6.65
N GLY A 117 1.44 2.02 -7.50
CA GLY A 117 1.09 3.41 -7.22
C GLY A 117 0.23 3.56 -5.96
N GLY A 118 -0.68 2.61 -5.72
CA GLY A 118 -1.41 2.49 -4.46
C GLY A 118 -0.70 1.55 -3.49
N LEU A 119 -0.50 0.30 -3.91
CA LEU A 119 0.02 -0.78 -3.07
C LEU A 119 1.14 -1.55 -3.77
N HIS A 120 2.24 -1.79 -3.06
CA HIS A 120 3.28 -2.73 -3.49
C HIS A 120 3.35 -3.92 -2.54
N LEU A 121 3.34 -5.13 -3.10
CA LEU A 121 3.48 -6.39 -2.39
C LEU A 121 4.78 -7.09 -2.81
N HIS A 122 5.64 -7.39 -1.85
CA HIS A 122 6.87 -8.14 -2.07
C HIS A 122 6.90 -9.34 -1.13
N SER A 123 6.93 -10.55 -1.68
CA SER A 123 6.83 -11.80 -0.92
C SER A 123 5.66 -11.81 0.08
N SER A 124 4.52 -11.23 -0.31
CA SER A 124 3.42 -10.87 0.59
C SER A 124 2.07 -11.35 0.03
N ASN A 125 1.39 -12.24 0.76
CA ASN A 125 0.11 -12.85 0.35
C ASN A 125 -1.05 -12.21 1.09
N VAL A 126 -1.30 -10.94 0.76
CA VAL A 126 -2.36 -10.13 1.38
C VAL A 126 -3.74 -10.57 0.90
N SER A 127 -4.72 -10.59 1.81
CA SER A 127 -6.14 -10.73 1.46
C SER A 127 -6.80 -9.35 1.42
N MET A 128 -7.44 -9.01 0.30
CA MET A 128 -8.09 -7.72 0.10
C MET A 128 -9.55 -7.91 -0.28
N GLU A 129 -10.43 -7.19 0.42
CA GLU A 129 -11.86 -7.19 0.12
C GLU A 129 -12.44 -5.77 0.08
N SER A 130 -13.29 -5.50 -0.91
CA SER A 130 -14.07 -4.25 -1.00
C SER A 130 -13.22 -2.97 -0.89
N THR A 131 -12.01 -3.01 -1.44
CA THR A 131 -11.04 -1.91 -1.38
C THR A 131 -11.01 -1.18 -2.72
N PHE A 132 -10.90 0.15 -2.67
CA PHE A 132 -10.92 1.02 -3.85
C PHE A 132 -9.55 1.65 -4.11
N PHE A 133 -9.09 1.57 -5.35
CA PHE A 133 -7.93 2.27 -5.86
C PHE A 133 -8.36 3.27 -6.93
N LYS A 134 -8.11 4.56 -6.71
CA LYS A 134 -8.51 5.65 -7.61
C LYS A 134 -7.32 6.53 -7.97
N ALA A 135 -7.10 6.72 -9.26
CA ALA A 135 -6.06 7.61 -9.78
C ALA A 135 -4.66 7.32 -9.18
N CYS A 136 -4.39 6.04 -8.86
CA CYS A 136 -3.07 5.62 -8.39
C CYS A 136 -2.10 5.47 -9.56
N MET A 137 -0.86 5.92 -9.40
CA MET A 137 0.10 6.01 -10.49
C MET A 137 1.46 5.38 -10.15
N SER A 138 2.04 4.57 -11.03
CA SER A 138 3.41 4.08 -10.88
C SER A 138 4.27 4.41 -12.10
N LYS A 139 5.57 4.61 -11.90
CA LYS A 139 6.53 4.84 -13.00
C LYS A 139 6.94 3.56 -13.72
N TYR A 140 6.84 2.40 -13.08
CA TYR A 140 7.18 1.13 -13.70
C TYR A 140 5.93 0.28 -13.83
N ASN A 141 5.59 -0.49 -12.81
CA ASN A 141 4.54 -1.49 -12.92
C ASN A 141 3.45 -1.31 -11.88
N GLY A 142 2.21 -1.68 -12.21
CA GLY A 142 1.09 -1.69 -11.26
C GLY A 142 0.66 -0.30 -10.82
N GLY A 143 -0.22 0.36 -11.57
CA GLY A 143 -0.72 1.69 -11.19
C GLY A 143 -1.51 1.67 -9.90
N GLY A 144 -2.39 0.68 -9.72
CA GLY A 144 -3.02 0.38 -8.44
C GLY A 144 -2.13 -0.49 -7.56
N ILE A 145 -1.92 -1.74 -7.98
CA ILE A 145 -1.19 -2.76 -7.21
C ILE A 145 -0.06 -3.34 -8.05
N ALA A 146 1.11 -3.55 -7.45
CA ALA A 146 2.17 -4.38 -8.01
C ALA A 146 2.49 -5.56 -7.08
N CYS A 147 2.52 -6.77 -7.65
CA CYS A 147 2.83 -8.02 -6.96
C CYS A 147 4.20 -8.54 -7.43
N THR A 148 5.12 -8.68 -6.48
CA THR A 148 6.47 -9.24 -6.70
C THR A 148 6.60 -10.49 -5.84
N SER A 149 6.73 -11.66 -6.47
CA SER A 149 6.73 -12.97 -5.80
C SER A 149 5.60 -13.12 -4.75
N SER A 150 4.39 -12.65 -5.09
CA SER A 150 3.27 -12.47 -4.16
C SER A 150 1.97 -13.02 -4.76
N ASN A 151 1.15 -13.67 -3.93
CA ASN A 151 -0.11 -14.30 -4.35
C ASN A 151 -1.30 -13.72 -3.57
N PRO A 152 -1.64 -12.43 -3.74
CA PRO A 152 -2.73 -11.84 -2.99
C PRO A 152 -4.09 -12.37 -3.43
N THR A 153 -5.05 -12.35 -2.51
CA THR A 153 -6.48 -12.52 -2.83
C THR A 153 -7.13 -11.15 -2.98
N ILE A 154 -7.85 -10.92 -4.07
CA ILE A 154 -8.43 -9.62 -4.44
C ILE A 154 -9.91 -9.82 -4.73
N LYS A 155 -10.77 -9.50 -3.76
CA LYS A 155 -12.20 -9.75 -3.84
C LYS A 155 -12.98 -8.45 -3.83
N ASN A 156 -13.91 -8.26 -4.77
CA ASN A 156 -14.78 -7.08 -4.83
C ASN A 156 -14.02 -5.73 -4.81
N CYS A 157 -12.76 -5.72 -5.28
CA CYS A 157 -11.96 -4.50 -5.32
C CYS A 157 -12.25 -3.71 -6.60
N ARG A 158 -12.19 -2.39 -6.51
CA ARG A 158 -12.40 -1.48 -7.64
C ARG A 158 -11.10 -0.74 -7.95
N PHE A 159 -10.81 -0.60 -9.23
CA PHE A 159 -9.69 0.17 -9.76
C PHE A 159 -10.23 1.17 -10.76
N GLU A 160 -9.95 2.44 -10.55
CA GLU A 160 -10.41 3.52 -11.42
C GLU A 160 -9.26 4.47 -11.72
N LEU A 161 -9.04 4.77 -13.01
CA LEU A 161 -8.03 5.72 -13.47
C LEU A 161 -6.60 5.39 -13.01
N CYS A 162 -6.33 4.14 -12.62
CA CYS A 162 -4.99 3.71 -12.22
C CYS A 162 -4.08 3.59 -13.44
N ARG A 163 -2.84 4.09 -13.34
CA ARG A 163 -1.89 4.10 -14.46
C ARG A 163 -0.49 3.66 -14.07
N SER A 164 0.19 2.96 -14.96
CA SER A 164 1.61 2.63 -14.82
C SER A 164 2.34 3.01 -16.11
N MET A 165 3.59 3.47 -16.08
CA MET A 165 4.26 3.83 -17.35
C MET A 165 4.85 2.63 -18.12
N LYS A 166 4.87 1.42 -17.54
CA LYS A 166 5.30 0.21 -18.26
C LYS A 166 4.17 -0.81 -18.38
N THR A 167 3.77 -1.45 -17.29
CA THR A 167 2.82 -2.56 -17.36
C THR A 167 1.83 -2.58 -16.20
N GLY A 168 0.61 -3.09 -16.44
CA GLY A 168 -0.44 -3.24 -15.42
C GLY A 168 -0.99 -1.93 -14.87
N GLY A 169 -1.88 -1.25 -15.62
CA GLY A 169 -2.48 0.01 -15.16
C GLY A 169 -3.25 -0.11 -13.84
N GLY A 170 -4.02 -1.20 -13.67
CA GLY A 170 -4.69 -1.53 -12.41
C GLY A 170 -3.81 -2.41 -11.52
N ILE A 171 -3.52 -3.62 -11.96
CA ILE A 171 -2.71 -4.60 -11.25
C ILE A 171 -1.58 -5.08 -12.15
N PHE A 172 -0.40 -5.23 -11.59
CA PHE A 172 0.74 -5.94 -12.17
C PHE A 172 1.11 -7.13 -11.28
N ALA A 173 1.56 -8.23 -11.90
CA ALA A 173 2.11 -9.40 -11.23
C ALA A 173 3.34 -9.89 -12.00
N ASP A 174 4.43 -10.16 -11.27
CA ASP A 174 5.64 -10.77 -11.85
C ASP A 174 5.43 -12.26 -12.19
N PRO A 175 6.34 -12.91 -12.94
CA PRO A 175 6.20 -14.32 -13.32
C PRO A 175 6.11 -15.31 -12.13
N LYS A 176 6.49 -14.88 -10.93
CA LYS A 176 6.43 -15.70 -9.70
C LYS A 176 5.14 -15.47 -8.91
N SER A 177 4.31 -14.52 -9.33
CA SER A 177 3.10 -14.08 -8.66
C SER A 177 1.85 -14.67 -9.32
N LYS A 178 0.92 -15.15 -8.51
CA LYS A 178 -0.36 -15.74 -8.91
C LYS A 178 -1.50 -15.10 -8.11
N PRO A 179 -1.83 -13.82 -8.36
CA PRO A 179 -2.94 -13.16 -7.68
C PRO A 179 -4.27 -13.86 -8.00
N GLN A 180 -5.08 -14.07 -6.98
CA GLN A 180 -6.43 -14.64 -7.10
C GLN A 180 -7.45 -13.52 -7.04
N ALA A 181 -8.09 -13.18 -8.17
CA ALA A 181 -9.07 -12.11 -8.22
C ALA A 181 -10.49 -12.67 -8.39
N SER A 182 -11.42 -12.20 -7.58
CA SER A 182 -12.86 -12.50 -7.68
C SER A 182 -13.66 -11.21 -7.70
N PHE A 183 -14.44 -11.01 -8.77
CA PHE A 183 -15.22 -9.80 -9.02
C PHE A 183 -14.43 -8.46 -8.94
N PRO A 184 -13.20 -8.35 -9.47
CA PRO A 184 -12.55 -7.05 -9.56
C PRO A 184 -13.24 -6.20 -10.65
N SER A 185 -13.30 -4.88 -10.45
CA SER A 185 -13.74 -3.93 -11.47
C SER A 185 -12.62 -2.99 -11.86
N PHE A 186 -12.45 -2.76 -13.17
CA PHE A 186 -11.45 -1.86 -13.72
C PHE A 186 -12.13 -0.83 -14.62
N SER A 187 -11.92 0.46 -14.36
CA SER A 187 -12.45 1.55 -15.17
C SER A 187 -11.35 2.52 -15.53
N LYS A 188 -11.09 2.69 -16.84
CA LYS A 188 -10.07 3.61 -17.37
C LYS A 188 -8.66 3.39 -16.79
N CYS A 189 -8.35 2.15 -16.40
CA CYS A 189 -7.02 1.76 -15.96
C CYS A 189 -6.18 1.38 -17.19
N LYS A 190 -5.01 1.99 -17.36
CA LYS A 190 -4.15 1.73 -18.52
C LYS A 190 -2.68 1.83 -18.14
N PRO A 191 -1.81 0.97 -18.68
CA PRO A 191 -0.41 1.35 -18.86
C PRO A 191 -0.37 2.60 -19.75
N ASP A 192 0.34 3.63 -19.33
CA ASP A 192 0.60 4.84 -20.10
C ASP A 192 1.79 4.57 -21.03
N ASP A 193 1.59 3.67 -22.00
CA ASP A 193 2.52 3.43 -23.12
C ASP A 193 2.51 4.61 -24.13
N THR A 194 1.94 5.77 -23.76
CA THR A 194 1.76 6.91 -24.67
C THR A 194 3.01 7.76 -24.87
N ASN A 195 4.21 7.32 -24.44
CA ASN A 195 5.46 8.06 -24.64
C ASN A 195 6.58 7.29 -25.38
N PHE A 196 6.29 6.17 -26.03
CA PHE A 196 7.19 5.63 -27.06
C PHE A 196 6.58 5.84 -28.46
N LYS A 197 6.52 7.10 -28.87
CA LYS A 197 6.58 7.50 -30.27
C LYS A 197 7.91 8.22 -30.49
N THR A 198 8.90 7.47 -30.98
CA THR A 198 9.88 7.74 -32.05
C THR A 198 11.01 6.75 -31.90
#